data_AF-A0A528F4S3-F1
#
_entry.id   AF-A0A528F4S3-F1
#
_cell.length_a   1.000
_cell.length_b   1.000
_cell.length_c   1.000
_cell.angle_alpha   90.00
_cell.angle_beta   90.00
_cell.angle_gamma   90.00
#
_symmetry.space_group_name_H-M   'P 1'
#
loop_
_entity.id
_entity.type
_entity.pdbx_description
1 polymer ?
#
loop_
_entity_poly.entity_id
_entity_poly.type
_entity_poly.pdbx_seq_one_letter_code
_entity_poly.pdbx_strand_id
1 'polypeptide(L)' 'VLEMPLDEALAGIYDGRIIDAKTIILIQHLKLNPIRV' A
#
# COMPACT_ATOMS: atom_id res chain seq x y z
N VAL A 1 -8.32 11.39 -6.37
CA VAL A 1 -7.76 10.17 -5.74
C VAL A 1 -8.75 9.73 -4.69
N LEU A 2 -9.12 8.44 -4.67
CA LEU A 2 -9.88 7.86 -3.57
C LEU A 2 -8.87 7.40 -2.51
N GLU A 3 -9.10 7.78 -1.26
CA GLU A 3 -8.30 7.31 -0.13
C GLU A 3 -8.84 5.97 0.36
N MET A 4 -7.93 5.08 0.80
CA MET A 4 -8.28 3.78 1.36
C MET A 4 -7.39 3.42 2.54
N PRO A 5 -7.84 2.56 3.46
CA PRO A 5 -7.03 2.05 4.55
C PRO A 5 -5.78 1.31 4.04
N LEU A 6 -4.67 1.42 4.77
CA LEU A 6 -3.41 0.76 4.41
C LEU A 6 -3.55 -0.76 4.27
N ASP A 7 -4.34 -1.40 5.14
CA ASP A 7 -4.54 -2.84 5.09
C ASP A 7 -5.38 -3.28 3.87
N GLU A 8 -6.28 -2.43 3.39
CA GLU A 8 -7.00 -2.67 2.12
C GLU A 8 -6.05 -2.57 0.93
N ALA A 9 -5.13 -1.59 0.95
CA ALA A 9 -4.11 -1.46 -0.07
C ALA A 9 -3.17 -2.68 -0.10
N LEU A 10 -2.79 -3.21 1.06
CA LEU A 10 -1.99 -4.44 1.17
C LEU A 10 -2.73 -5.66 0.59
N ALA A 11 -4.03 -5.80 0.89
CA ALA A 11 -4.86 -6.84 0.27
C ALA A 11 -4.94 -6.65 -1.26
N GLY A 12 -5.02 -5.41 -1.74
CA GLY A 12 -4.99 -5.08 -3.16
C GLY A 12 -3.73 -5.55 -3.88
N ILE A 13 -2.56 -5.52 -3.22
CA ILE A 13 -1.30 -6.08 -3.76
C ILE A 13 -1.40 -7.60 -3.85
N TYR A 14 -1.84 -8.25 -2.76
CA TYR A 14 -1.95 -9.72 -2.70
C TYR A 14 -2.93 -10.28 -3.74
N ASP A 15 -4.08 -9.62 -3.91
CA ASP A 15 -5.13 -10.01 -4.85
C ASP A 15 -4.79 -9.68 -6.31
N GLY A 16 -3.67 -9.01 -6.58
CA GLY A 16 -3.29 -8.56 -7.92
C GLY A 16 -4.11 -7.39 -8.47
N ARG A 17 -4.83 -6.66 -7.61
CA ARG A 17 -5.53 -5.41 -7.96
C ARG A 17 -4.56 -4.22 -8.06
N ILE A 18 -3.44 -4.27 -7.33
CA ILE A 18 -2.34 -3.32 -7.37
C ILE A 18 -1.10 -4.05 -7.90
N ILE A 19 -0.73 -3.74 -9.15
CA ILE A 19 0.39 -4.39 -9.86
C ILE A 19 1.51 -3.41 -10.26
N ASP A 20 1.37 -2.13 -9.93
CA ASP A 20 2.39 -1.12 -10.19
C ASP A 20 3.54 -1.22 -9.17
N ALA A 21 4.76 -1.33 -9.68
CA ALA A 21 5.94 -1.58 -8.85
C ALA A 21 6.21 -0.45 -7.84
N LYS A 22 6.14 0.82 -8.26
CA LYS A 22 6.39 1.95 -7.36
C LYS A 22 5.33 2.01 -6.26
N THR A 23 4.07 1.76 -6.61
CA THR A 23 2.95 1.75 -5.66
C THR A 23 3.15 0.65 -4.62
N ILE A 24 3.47 -0.57 -5.06
CA ILE A 24 3.78 -1.71 -4.17
C ILE A 24 4.92 -1.33 -3.22
N ILE A 25 6.04 -0.82 -3.73
CA ILE A 25 7.22 -0.48 -2.92
C ILE A 25 6.86 0.56 -1.84
N LEU A 26 6.10 1.60 -2.19
CA LEU A 26 5.75 2.66 -1.25
C LEU A 26 4.75 2.19 -0.18
N ILE A 27 3.77 1.37 -0.55
CA ILE A 27 2.83 0.77 0.42
C ILE A 27 3.58 -0.15 1.40
N GLN A 28 4.46 -1.01 0.89
CA GLN A 28 5.29 -1.89 1.73
C GLN A 28 6.22 -1.07 2.63
N HIS A 29 6.83 0.00 2.10
CA HIS A 29 7.67 0.90 2.89
C HIS A 29 6.89 1.56 4.02
N LEU A 30 5.67 2.04 3.75
CA LEU A 30 4.81 2.66 4.75
C LEU A 30 4.37 1.68 5.85
N LYS A 31 4.10 0.41 5.51
CA LYS A 31 3.79 -0.63 6.51
C LYS A 31 4.97 -0.90 7.44
N LEU A 32 6.20 -0.88 6.92
CA LEU A 32 7.43 -1.07 7.69
C LEU A 32 7.85 0.19 8.47
N ASN A 33 7.55 1.38 7.94
CA ASN A 33 7.94 2.67 8.48
C ASN A 33 6.71 3.57 8.61
N PRO A 34 5.84 3.34 9.61
CA PRO A 34 4.66 4.18 9.82
C PRO A 34 5.05 5.64 9.99
N ILE A 35 4.28 6.54 9.38
CA ILE A 35 4.47 7.98 9.57
C ILE A 35 4.21 8.29 11.04
N ARG A 36 5.22 8.87 11.69
CA ARG A 36 5.11 9.40 13.05
C ARG A 36 4.63 10.84 12.93
N VAL A 37 3.43 11.08 13.44
CA VAL A 37 2.85 12.42 13.61
C VAL A 37 3.10 12.92 15.02
#